data_AF-A0A937ZI05-F1
#
_entry.id   AF-A0A937ZI05-F1
#
_cell.length_a   1.000
_cell.length_b   1.000
_cell.length_c   1.000
_cell.angle_alpha   90.00
_cell.angle_beta   90.00
_cell.angle_gamma   90.00
#
_symmetry.space_group_name_H-M   'P 1'
#
loop_
_entity.id
_entity.type
_entity.pdbx_description
1 polymer ?
#
loop_
_entity_poly.entity_id
_entity_poly.type
_entity_poly.pdbx_seq_one_letter_code
_entity_poly.pdbx_strand_id
1 'polypeptide(L)'
;EAFQSQVQDFQKRVAALGELVQKRKKQLDDAFNGAQKQLRDALGEVIQAQMKEQGLNMVLPRAVVFEMSKEMDITQETLRRLNQRLPQVRVVISTN
;
A
#
# COMPACT_ATOMS: atom_id res chain seq x y z
N GLU A 1 5.36 -18.54 -48.07
CA GLU A 1 4.64 -17.31 -47.69
C GLU A 1 3.69 -17.51 -46.50
N ALA A 2 2.75 -18.46 -46.54
CA ALA A 2 1.79 -18.70 -45.45
C ALA A 2 2.43 -18.98 -44.06
N PHE A 3 3.53 -19.75 -44.01
CA PHE A 3 4.23 -20.03 -42.75
C PHE A 3 4.88 -18.78 -42.13
N GLN A 4 5.50 -17.92 -42.95
CA GLN A 4 6.09 -16.67 -42.46
C GLN A 4 5.03 -15.71 -41.93
N SER A 5 3.85 -15.64 -42.58
CA SER A 5 2.72 -14.86 -42.10
C SER A 5 2.22 -15.37 -40.74
N GLN A 6 2.08 -16.69 -40.57
CA GLN A 6 1.67 -17.28 -39.30
C GLN A 6 2.67 -17.02 -38.16
N VAL A 7 3.98 -17.09 -38.46
CA VAL A 7 5.03 -16.77 -37.48
C VAL A 7 4.97 -15.29 -37.07
N GLN A 8 4.81 -14.37 -38.02
CA GLN A 8 4.67 -12.94 -37.71
C GLN A 8 3.41 -12.64 -36.88
N ASP A 9 2.28 -13.27 -37.20
CA ASP A 9 1.04 -13.08 -36.45
C ASP A 9 1.13 -13.65 -35.03
N PHE A 10 1.80 -14.79 -34.86
CA PHE A 10 2.09 -15.34 -33.54
C PHE A 10 2.98 -14.39 -32.72
N GLN A 11 4.06 -13.87 -33.31
CA GLN A 11 4.95 -12.90 -32.66
C GLN A 11 4.20 -11.65 -32.20
N LYS A 12 3.33 -11.09 -33.05
CA LYS A 12 2.48 -9.94 -32.70
C LYS A 12 1.55 -10.25 -31.53
N ARG A 13 0.92 -11.43 -31.53
CA ARG A 13 0.01 -11.86 -30.44
C ARG A 13 0.74 -12.03 -29.11
N VAL A 14 1.94 -12.62 -29.13
CA VAL A 14 2.77 -12.78 -27.93
C VAL A 14 3.21 -11.42 -27.39
N ALA A 15 3.65 -10.51 -28.26
CA ALA A 15 4.01 -9.14 -27.87
C ALA A 15 2.84 -8.40 -27.24
N ALA A 16 1.67 -8.42 -27.88
CA ALA A 16 0.45 -7.78 -27.36
C ALA A 16 -0.02 -8.38 -26.02
N LEU A 17 0.10 -9.70 -25.86
CA LEU A 17 -0.21 -10.36 -24.59
C LEU A 17 0.78 -9.94 -23.49
N GLY A 18 2.08 -9.86 -23.82
CA GLY A 18 3.10 -9.39 -22.90
C GLY A 18 2.84 -7.96 -22.41
N GLU A 19 2.50 -7.05 -23.34
CA GLU A 19 2.12 -5.66 -23.01
C GLU A 19 0.88 -5.60 -22.12
N LEU A 20 -0.15 -6.39 -22.42
CA LEU A 20 -1.36 -6.45 -21.63
C LEU A 20 -1.08 -6.93 -20.20
N VAL A 21 -0.32 -8.02 -20.05
CA VAL A 21 0.06 -8.55 -18.72
C VAL A 21 0.84 -7.51 -17.94
N GLN A 22 1.82 -6.85 -18.56
CA GLN A 22 2.62 -5.82 -17.91
C GLN A 22 1.76 -4.62 -17.49
N LYS A 23 0.82 -4.18 -18.34
CA LYS A 23 -0.13 -3.10 -17.99
C LYS A 23 -1.00 -3.49 -16.79
N ARG A 24 -1.54 -4.71 -16.76
CA ARG A 24 -2.35 -5.20 -15.64
C ARG A 24 -1.57 -5.30 -14.34
N LYS A 25 -0.34 -5.81 -14.40
CA LYS A 25 0.56 -5.86 -13.23
C LYS A 25 0.79 -4.45 -12.68
N LYS A 26 1.16 -3.50 -13.55
CA LYS A 26 1.36 -2.11 -13.15
C LYS A 26 0.11 -1.50 -12.50
N GLN A 27 -1.07 -1.72 -13.08
CA GLN A 27 -2.33 -1.22 -12.52
C GLN A 27 -2.60 -1.77 -11.10
N LEU A 28 -2.29 -3.05 -10.85
CA LEU A 28 -2.42 -3.66 -9.53
C LEU A 28 -1.40 -3.10 -8.53
N ASP A 29 -0.14 -2.96 -8.95
CA ASP A 29 0.92 -2.40 -8.11
C ASP A 29 0.59 -0.96 -7.71
N ASP A 30 0.15 -0.13 -8.67
CA ASP A 30 -0.24 1.26 -8.42
C ASP A 30 -1.46 1.34 -7.48
N ALA A 31 -2.46 0.47 -7.66
CA ALA A 31 -3.64 0.40 -6.79
C ALA A 31 -3.28 -0.01 -5.35
N PHE A 32 -2.41 -1.00 -5.21
CA PHE A 32 -1.94 -1.47 -3.91
C PHE A 32 -1.12 -0.39 -3.18
N ASN A 33 -0.22 0.29 -3.90
CA ASN A 33 0.55 1.42 -3.36
C ASN A 33 -0.37 2.56 -2.91
N GLY A 34 -1.42 2.86 -3.68
CA GLY A 34 -2.43 3.85 -3.32
C GLY A 34 -3.19 3.48 -2.04
N ALA A 35 -3.57 2.20 -1.88
CA ALA A 35 -4.22 1.70 -0.67
C ALA A 35 -3.28 1.76 0.55
N GLN A 36 -2.01 1.38 0.40
CA GLN A 36 -1.03 1.53 1.49
C GLN A 36 -0.81 2.99 1.88
N LYS A 37 -0.84 3.92 0.92
CA LYS A 37 -0.72 5.34 1.22
C LYS A 37 -1.87 5.82 2.10
N GLN A 38 -3.11 5.45 1.76
CA GLN A 38 -4.28 5.76 2.59
C GLN A 38 -4.11 5.25 4.03
N LEU A 39 -3.60 4.03 4.20
CA LEU A 39 -3.33 3.46 5.52
C LEU A 39 -2.24 4.24 6.29
N ARG A 40 -1.13 4.57 5.64
CA ARG A 40 -0.03 5.33 6.26
C ARG A 40 -0.46 6.74 6.66
N ASP A 41 -1.22 7.42 5.81
CA ASP A 41 -1.72 8.77 6.08
C ASP A 41 -2.65 8.75 7.31
N ALA A 42 -3.62 7.82 7.34
CA ALA A 42 -4.54 7.68 8.47
C ALA A 42 -3.81 7.30 9.77
N LEU A 43 -2.80 6.42 9.70
CA LEU A 43 -1.96 6.08 10.85
C LEU A 43 -1.20 7.30 11.37
N GLY A 44 -0.62 8.11 10.47
CA GLY A 44 0.07 9.35 10.82
C GLY A 44 -0.84 10.34 11.53
N GLU A 45 -2.06 10.53 11.05
CA GLU A 45 -3.06 11.39 11.68
C GLU A 45 -3.44 10.93 13.09
N VAL A 46 -3.64 9.62 13.27
CA VAL A 46 -3.96 9.01 14.57
C VAL A 46 -2.80 9.21 15.57
N ILE A 47 -1.57 8.94 15.15
CA ILE A 47 -0.38 9.14 15.98
C ILE A 47 -0.23 10.62 16.37
N GLN A 48 -0.38 11.55 15.41
CA GLN A 48 -0.29 12.98 15.69
C GLN A 48 -1.36 13.45 16.69
N ALA A 49 -2.59 12.92 16.62
CA ALA A 49 -3.63 13.22 17.59
C ALA A 49 -3.24 12.73 18.99
N GLN A 50 -2.78 11.49 19.12
CA GLN A 50 -2.31 10.94 20.39
C GLN A 50 -1.13 11.73 20.97
N MET A 51 -0.18 12.12 20.12
CA MET A 51 0.97 12.92 20.55
C MET A 51 0.54 14.26 21.15
N LYS A 52 -0.42 14.96 20.52
CA LYS A 52 -0.97 16.22 21.04
C LYS A 52 -1.73 16.03 22.36
N GLU A 53 -2.54 14.97 22.46
CA GLU A 53 -3.36 14.68 23.65
C GLU A 53 -2.52 14.31 24.87
N GLN A 54 -1.44 13.56 24.66
CA GLN A 54 -0.62 12.99 25.73
C GLN A 54 0.69 13.78 25.97
N GLY A 55 0.91 14.87 25.22
CA GLY A 55 2.13 15.66 25.29
C GLY A 55 3.38 14.91 24.80
N LEU A 56 3.22 13.90 23.94
CA LEU A 56 4.33 13.14 23.38
C LEU A 56 5.00 13.96 22.28
N ASN A 57 6.33 13.96 22.28
CA ASN A 57 7.17 14.76 21.41
C ASN A 57 7.87 13.90 20.35
N MET A 58 7.93 12.58 20.53
CA MET A 58 8.61 11.64 19.63
C MET A 58 7.95 10.26 19.66
N VAL A 59 7.91 9.59 18.51
CA VAL A 59 7.50 8.19 18.37
C VAL A 59 8.61 7.44 17.63
N LEU A 60 9.02 6.29 18.18
CA LEU A 60 10.06 5.44 17.61
C LEU A 60 9.47 4.10 17.16
N PRO A 61 9.89 3.56 16.00
CA PRO A 61 9.54 2.20 15.62
C PRO A 61 10.05 1.17 16.64
N ARG A 62 9.25 0.16 16.99
CA ARG A 62 9.67 -0.89 17.94
C ARG A 62 10.98 -1.58 17.54
N ALA A 63 11.22 -1.74 16.25
CA ALA A 63 12.40 -2.42 15.70
C ALA A 63 13.74 -1.77 16.09
N VAL A 64 13.76 -0.47 16.44
CA VAL A 64 14.97 0.24 16.85
C VAL A 64 15.10 0.39 18.37
N VAL A 65 14.15 -0.19 19.14
CA VAL A 65 14.08 -0.05 20.59
C VAL A 65 14.37 -1.41 21.22
N PHE A 66 15.54 -1.53 21.87
CA PHE A 66 15.97 -2.76 22.53
C PHE A 66 15.09 -3.12 23.74
N GLU A 67 14.79 -2.14 24.58
CA GLU A 67 13.97 -2.31 25.79
C GLU A 67 13.13 -1.05 26.04
N MET A 68 11.89 -1.22 26.50
CA MET A 68 11.02 -0.11 26.88
C MET A 68 9.93 -0.57 27.86
N SER A 69 9.50 0.33 28.74
CA SER A 69 8.34 0.06 29.60
C SER A 69 7.06 -0.10 28.77
N LYS A 70 6.15 -0.97 29.20
CA LYS A 70 4.91 -1.27 28.47
C LYS A 70 4.01 -0.04 28.33
N GLU A 71 4.12 0.90 29.26
CA GLU A 71 3.34 2.14 29.28
C GLU A 71 3.74 3.10 28.15
N MET A 72 4.93 2.95 27.58
CA MET A 72 5.38 3.72 26.41
C MET A 72 4.91 3.13 25.07
N ASP A 73 4.35 1.93 25.07
CA ASP A 73 3.85 1.29 23.86
C ASP A 73 2.43 1.81 23.51
N ILE A 74 2.37 2.69 22.52
CA ILE A 74 1.11 3.25 22.03
C ILE A 74 0.38 2.34 21.02
N THR A 75 0.97 1.22 20.59
CA THR A 75 0.53 0.43 19.43
C THR A 75 -0.93 0.00 19.54
N GLN A 76 -1.34 -0.54 20.68
CA GLN A 76 -2.71 -1.02 20.89
C GLN A 76 -3.74 0.10 20.77
N GLU A 77 -3.45 1.25 21.37
CA GLU A 77 -4.34 2.41 21.32
C GLU A 77 -4.39 3.00 19.91
N THR A 78 -3.24 3.07 19.24
CA THR A 78 -3.13 3.53 17.85
C THR A 78 -3.95 2.64 16.93
N LEU A 79 -3.85 1.31 17.05
CA LEU A 79 -4.63 0.35 16.25
C LEU A 79 -6.14 0.49 16.51
N ARG A 80 -6.55 0.67 17.77
CA ARG A 80 -7.96 0.89 18.12
C ARG A 80 -8.51 2.14 17.42
N ARG A 81 -7.81 3.26 17.52
CA ARG A 81 -8.19 4.53 16.88
C ARG A 81 -8.14 4.47 15.36
N LEU A 82 -7.14 3.78 14.82
CA LEU A 82 -7.02 3.55 13.37
C LEU A 82 -8.21 2.76 12.85
N ASN A 83 -8.61 1.67 13.51
CA ASN A 83 -9.77 0.87 13.11
C ASN A 83 -11.08 1.66 13.15
N GLN A 84 -11.21 2.61 14.10
CA GLN A 84 -12.37 3.51 14.16
C GLN A 84 -12.36 4.53 13.02
N ARG A 85 -11.19 5.09 12.68
CA ARG A 85 -11.04 6.12 11.64
C ARG A 85 -11.09 5.55 10.22
N LEU A 86 -10.50 4.38 10.02
CA LEU A 86 -10.34 3.71 8.74
C LEU A 86 -10.72 2.23 8.85
N PRO A 87 -12.03 1.92 9.02
CA PRO A 87 -12.51 0.54 9.16
C PRO A 87 -12.38 -0.27 7.86
N GLN A 88 -12.24 0.42 6.73
CA GLN A 88 -12.11 -0.17 5.41
C GLN A 88 -11.13 0.64 4.56
N VAL A 89 -10.33 -0.05 3.75
CA VAL A 89 -9.40 0.57 2.79
C VAL A 89 -9.85 0.20 1.38
N ARG A 90 -10.14 1.20 0.56
CA ARG A 90 -10.55 0.96 -0.83
C ARG A 90 -9.32 0.90 -1.73
N VAL A 91 -9.18 -0.23 -2.43
CA VAL A 91 -8.20 -0.41 -3.50
C VAL A 91 -8.84 0.02 -4.81
N VAL A 92 -8.29 1.07 -5.44
CA VAL A 92 -8.82 1.61 -6.70
C VAL A 92 -7.86 1.26 -7.83
N ILE A 93 -8.34 0.44 -8.77
CA ILE A 93 -7.59 0.09 -9.97
C ILE A 93 -7.89 1.12 -11.04
N SER A 94 -6.92 1.98 -11.35
CA SER A 94 -7.04 2.98 -12.42
C SER A 94 -7.01 2.29 -13.79
N THR A 95 -8.08 2.45 -14.57
CA THR A 95 -8.26 1.78 -15.87
C THR A 95 -7.73 2.57 -17.08
N ASN A 96 -7.04 3.70 -16.87
CA ASN A 96 -6.41 4.47 -17.96
C ASN A 96 -5.47 3.58 -18.82
#